data_AF-A0A1G1A918-F1
#
_entry.id   AF-A0A1G1A918-F1
#
_cell.length_a   1.000
_cell.length_b   1.000
_cell.length_c   1.000
_cell.angle_alpha   90.00
_cell.angle_beta   90.00
_cell.angle_gamma   90.00
#
_symmetry.space_group_name_H-M   'P 1'
#
loop_
_entity.id
_entity.type
_entity.pdbx_description
1 polymer ?
#
loop_
_entity_poly.entity_id
_entity_poly.type
_entity_poly.pdbx_seq_one_letter_code
_entity_poly.pdbx_strand_id
1 'polypeptide(L)' 'MPKRKKKWTGSTPVKCDLCGNAFKKSDCFFDFKTNAGPWCLGCEQCFKTCGIGLGSGKGQKYSVATLERIQ' A
#
# COMPACT_ATOMS: atom_id res chain seq x y z
N MET A 1 -19.30 -5.75 18.81
CA MET A 1 -19.32 -6.00 17.34
C MET A 1 -17.91 -6.31 16.89
N PRO A 2 -17.62 -7.46 16.24
CA PRO A 2 -16.27 -7.73 15.75
C PRO A 2 -15.89 -6.69 14.69
N LYS A 3 -14.77 -5.99 14.89
CA LYS A 3 -14.21 -5.06 13.88
C LYS A 3 -13.90 -5.88 12.63
N ARG A 4 -14.66 -5.67 11.54
CA ARG A 4 -14.32 -6.26 10.25
C ARG A 4 -12.93 -5.75 9.84
N LYS A 5 -11.98 -6.67 9.69
CA LYS A 5 -10.69 -6.35 9.10
C LYS A 5 -10.92 -5.93 7.65
N LYS A 6 -10.59 -4.67 7.32
CA LYS A 6 -10.62 -4.21 5.92
C LYS A 6 -9.49 -4.92 5.17
N LYS A 7 -9.87 -5.67 4.13
CA LYS A 7 -8.94 -6.32 3.20
C LYS A 7 -8.86 -5.52 1.92
N TRP A 8 -7.70 -5.56 1.28
CA TRP A 8 -7.52 -5.11 -0.09
C TRP A 8 -8.40 -5.97 -1.00
N THR A 9 -9.20 -5.32 -1.84
CA THR A 9 -10.15 -6.00 -2.73
C THR A 9 -9.57 -6.26 -4.13
N GLY A 10 -8.43 -5.65 -4.46
CA GLY A 10 -7.73 -5.89 -5.71
C GLY A 10 -6.82 -7.12 -5.66
N SER A 11 -6.16 -7.41 -6.78
CA SER A 11 -5.11 -8.42 -6.84
C SER A 11 -3.92 -8.02 -5.98
N THR A 12 -3.21 -9.02 -5.43
CA THR A 12 -1.94 -8.79 -4.72
C THR A 12 -0.93 -8.14 -5.66
N PRO A 13 -0.38 -6.97 -5.30
CA PRO A 13 0.66 -6.35 -6.12
C PRO A 13 1.91 -7.22 -6.09
N VAL A 14 2.47 -7.48 -7.28
CA VAL A 14 3.68 -8.28 -7.45
C VAL A 14 4.94 -7.40 -7.34
N LYS A 15 4.83 -6.14 -7.76
CA LYS A 15 5.93 -5.17 -7.77
C LYS A 15 5.43 -3.76 -7.45
N CYS A 16 6.35 -2.91 -7.01
CA CYS A 16 6.11 -1.48 -6.80
C CYS A 16 5.91 -0.76 -8.15
N ASP A 17 4.85 0.04 -8.28
CA ASP A 17 4.57 0.81 -9.49
C ASP A 17 5.61 1.91 -9.77
N LEU A 18 6.32 2.37 -8.74
CA LEU A 18 7.27 3.49 -8.85
C LEU A 18 8.71 3.03 -9.12
N CYS A 19 9.21 2.03 -8.39
CA CYS A 19 10.58 1.56 -8.55
C CYS A 19 10.71 0.20 -9.24
N GLY A 20 9.60 -0.51 -9.48
CA GLY A 20 9.61 -1.82 -10.11
C GLY A 20 10.09 -2.97 -9.23
N ASN A 21 10.48 -2.71 -7.97
CA ASN A 21 10.94 -3.76 -7.06
C ASN A 21 9.84 -4.77 -6.77
N ALA A 22 10.16 -6.06 -6.86
CA ALA A 22 9.26 -7.14 -6.51
C ALA A 22 9.00 -7.19 -5.00
N PHE A 23 7.75 -7.44 -4.63
CA PHE A 23 7.34 -7.62 -3.24
C PHE A 23 7.61 -9.07 -2.79
N LYS A 24 8.18 -9.21 -1.59
CA LYS A 24 8.24 -10.50 -0.89
C LYS A 24 6.96 -10.69 -0.08
N LYS A 25 6.64 -11.93 0.27
CA LYS A 25 5.47 -12.25 1.13
C LYS A 25 5.54 -11.54 2.50
N SER A 26 6.76 -11.35 3.03
CA SER A 26 7.01 -10.63 4.28
C SER A 26 6.83 -9.12 4.16
N ASP A 27 6.75 -8.58 2.95
CA ASP A 27 6.73 -7.14 2.72
C ASP A 27 5.32 -6.56 2.90
N CYS A 28 5.29 -5.24 2.97
CA CYS A 28 4.07 -4.46 2.96
C CYS A 28 4.04 -3.59 1.69
N PHE A 29 2.85 -3.35 1.18
CA PHE A 29 2.62 -2.36 0.14
C PHE A 29 1.70 -1.25 0.67
N PHE A 30 1.77 -0.12 0.01
CA PHE A 30 1.04 1.09 0.38
C PHE A 30 0.22 1.52 -0.83
N ASP A 31 -1.07 1.75 -0.63
CA ASP A 31 -1.85 2.57 -1.56
C ASP A 31 -1.72 4.01 -1.09
N PHE A 32 -1.26 4.89 -1.98
CA PHE A 32 -1.16 6.30 -1.64
C PHE A 32 -1.21 7.15 -2.88
N LYS A 33 -1.62 8.40 -2.67
CA LYS A 33 -1.47 9.45 -3.68
C LYS A 33 -0.03 9.97 -3.67
N THR A 34 0.61 9.98 -4.83
CA THR A 34 1.93 10.59 -5.01
C THR A 34 1.83 12.12 -4.95
N ASN A 35 2.94 12.77 -4.60
CA ASN A 35 3.11 14.21 -4.70
C ASN A 35 2.89 14.74 -6.13
N ALA A 36 3.12 13.90 -7.15
CA ALA A 36 2.85 14.20 -8.55
C ALA A 36 1.36 14.14 -8.91
N GLY A 37 0.49 13.63 -8.02
CA GLY A 37 -0.95 13.57 -8.21
C GLY A 37 -1.57 12.18 -8.41
N PRO A 38 -0.99 11.23 -9.16
CA PRO A 38 -1.64 9.93 -9.35
C PRO A 38 -1.56 9.05 -8.10
N TRP A 39 -2.55 8.16 -7.97
CA TRP A 39 -2.53 7.06 -6.99
C TRP A 39 -1.68 5.91 -7.50
N CYS A 40 -0.92 5.27 -6.61
CA CYS A 40 -0.07 4.13 -6.94
C CYS A 40 0.00 3.12 -5.80
N LEU A 41 0.40 1.88 -6.14
CA LEU A 41 0.79 0.87 -5.18
C LEU A 41 2.32 0.84 -5.07
N GLY A 42 2.83 1.32 -3.94
CA GLY A 42 4.27 1.47 -3.73
C GLY A 42 4.79 0.67 -2.54
N CYS A 43 6.11 0.47 -2.52
CA CYS A 43 6.81 -0.02 -1.35
C CYS A 43 6.97 1.10 -0.29
N GLU A 44 7.40 0.73 0.90
CA GLU A 44 7.57 1.68 2.01
C GLU A 44 8.52 2.84 1.65
N GLN A 45 9.62 2.54 0.95
CA GLN A 45 10.60 3.54 0.57
C GLN A 45 10.00 4.56 -0.42
N CYS A 46 9.30 4.09 -1.46
CA CYS A 46 8.62 4.96 -2.40
C CYS A 46 7.50 5.77 -1.73
N PHE A 47 6.77 5.18 -0.79
CA PHE A 47 5.79 5.90 0.02
C PHE A 47 6.43 7.02 0.83
N LYS A 48 7.56 6.76 1.51
CA LYS A 48 8.27 7.78 2.30
C LYS A 48 8.81 8.93 1.43
N THR A 49 9.19 8.65 0.18
CA THR A 49 9.74 9.66 -0.73
C THR A 49 8.67 10.45 -1.48
N CYS A 50 7.62 9.78 -1.96
CA CYS A 50 6.65 10.37 -2.89
C CYS A 50 5.24 10.51 -2.27
N GLY A 51 4.95 9.86 -1.16
CA GLY A 51 3.61 9.81 -0.58
C GLY A 51 3.26 11.04 0.24
N ILE A 52 1.98 11.43 0.19
CA ILE A 52 1.44 12.58 0.94
C ILE A 52 0.94 12.24 2.36
N GLY A 53 0.92 10.96 2.73
CA GLY A 53 0.54 10.46 4.05
C GLY A 53 -0.40 9.25 4.05
N LEU A 54 -0.67 8.71 5.25
CA LEU A 54 -1.62 7.61 5.48
C LEU A 54 -2.80 8.08 6.32
N GLY A 55 -3.94 7.43 6.12
CA GLY A 55 -5.20 7.70 6.82
C GLY A 55 -6.40 7.72 5.88
N SER A 56 -7.57 7.96 6.47
CA SER A 56 -8.83 8.10 5.72
C SER A 56 -8.70 9.18 4.65
N GLY A 57 -8.78 8.79 3.38
CA GLY A 57 -8.69 9.71 2.23
C GLY A 57 -7.28 10.04 1.74
N LYS A 58 -6.22 9.46 2.32
CA LYS A 58 -4.82 9.68 1.88
C LYS A 58 -4.14 8.42 1.37
N GLY A 59 -4.32 7.31 2.09
CA GLY A 59 -3.67 6.04 1.79
C GLY A 59 -3.69 5.09 2.99
N GLN A 60 -3.36 3.83 2.76
CA GLN A 60 -3.35 2.76 3.76
C GLN A 60 -2.13 1.85 3.54
N LYS A 61 -1.80 1.08 4.59
CA LYS A 61 -0.74 0.08 4.56
C LYS A 61 -1.37 -1.30 4.57
N TYR A 62 -0.91 -2.18 3.71
CA TYR A 62 -1.40 -3.55 3.57
C TYR A 62 -0.26 -4.57 3.60
N SER A 63 -0.55 -5.78 4.07
CA SER A 63 0.37 -6.91 3.99
C SER A 63 0.28 -7.57 2.61
N VAL A 64 1.41 -7.88 2.00
CA VAL A 64 1.46 -8.62 0.73
C VAL A 64 0.94 -10.05 0.91
N ALA A 65 1.24 -10.71 2.03
CA ALA A 65 0.82 -12.09 2.29
C ALA A 65 -0.69 -12.25 2.51
N THR A 66 -1.29 -11.35 3.29
CA THR A 66 -2.69 -11.53 3.76
C THR A 66 -3.67 -10.55 3.15
N LEU A 67 -3.18 -9.52 2.45
CA LEU A 67 -3.97 -8.39 1.95
C LEU A 67 -4.74 -7.66 3.06
N GLU A 68 -4.38 -7.89 4.33
CA GLU A 68 -4.98 -7.22 5.47
C GLU A 68 -4.34 -5.84 5.65
N ARG A 69 -5.19 -4.86 5.95
CA ARG A 69 -4.78 -3.52 6.33
C ARG A 69 -4.07 -3.56 7.68
N ILE A 70 -2.84 -3.06 7.75
CA ILE A 70 -1.96 -3.10 8.93
C ILE A 70 -2.00 -1.77 9.72
N GLN A 71 -3.05 -0.95 9.52
CA GLN A 71 -3.20 0.33 10.22
C GLN A 71 -3.32 0.15 11.73
#